data_AF-A0A9X5U5I0-F1
#
_entry.id   AF-A0A9X5U5I0-F1
#
_cell.length_a   1.000
_cell.length_b   1.000
_cell.length_c   1.000
_cell.angle_alpha   90.00
_cell.angle_beta   90.00
_cell.angle_gamma   90.00
#
_symmetry.space_group_name_H-M   'P 1'
#
loop_
_entity.id
_entity.type
_entity.pdbx_description
1 polymer ?
#
loop_
_entity_poly.entity_id
_entity_poly.type
_entity_poly.pdbx_seq_one_letter_code
_entity_poly.pdbx_strand_id
1 'polypeptide(L)'
;MKKLLFIFLGLASFNVHANGCPGQFDPVSGICRFQGNNGEMVQYNMAPPQSSNGGSVQNGSKVVNINVPSKYGAWAFNSKTGIAGGALNQNSRAAAEKEAIKTCEQGGRNAPCVVGIWVRNGCIAVAQGKSGGKVKTFYGQEPSPGRAEPSALRKCQAAGVAQCKIVASEGCSIPQY
;
A
#
# COMPACT_ATOMS: atom_id res chain seq x y z
N MET A 1 16.24 -33.03 46.35
CA MET A 1 16.13 -34.48 46.06
C MET A 1 14.86 -34.72 45.26
N LYS A 2 14.99 -35.52 44.18
CA LYS A 2 13.96 -36.12 43.32
C LYS A 2 12.62 -36.41 44.03
N LYS A 3 11.51 -36.22 43.30
CA LYS A 3 10.55 -37.30 42.99
C LYS A 3 9.66 -36.88 41.83
N LEU A 4 9.93 -37.49 40.68
CA LEU A 4 9.00 -37.63 39.56
C LEU A 4 7.84 -38.51 39.99
N LEU A 5 6.62 -38.15 39.59
CA LEU A 5 5.54 -39.11 39.35
C LEU A 5 4.84 -38.70 38.05
N PHE A 6 5.18 -39.41 36.98
CA PHE A 6 4.44 -39.43 35.72
C PHE A 6 3.17 -40.25 35.93
N ILE A 7 1.99 -39.65 35.73
CA ILE A 7 0.74 -40.39 35.55
C ILE A 7 0.28 -40.12 34.12
N PHE A 8 0.58 -41.07 33.24
CA PHE A 8 -0.08 -41.24 31.95
C PHE A 8 -1.47 -41.81 32.20
N LEU A 9 -2.54 -41.07 31.87
CA LEU A 9 -3.86 -41.67 31.69
C LEU A 9 -4.59 -41.05 30.49
N GLY A 10 -4.47 -41.75 29.36
CA GLY A 10 -5.56 -42.06 28.44
C GLY A 10 -6.31 -40.92 27.77
N LEU A 11 -5.77 -40.41 26.66
CA LEU A 11 -6.61 -39.90 25.57
C LEU A 11 -7.38 -41.07 24.95
N ALA A 12 -8.55 -41.39 25.49
CA ALA A 12 -9.58 -42.11 24.74
C ALA A 12 -10.39 -41.07 23.95
N SER A 13 -9.82 -40.59 22.85
CA SER A 13 -10.61 -39.94 21.80
C SER A 13 -11.49 -41.03 21.19
N PHE A 14 -12.79 -40.97 21.49
CA PHE A 14 -13.80 -41.63 20.68
C PHE A 14 -13.67 -41.07 19.26
N ASN A 15 -12.97 -41.82 18.42
CA ASN A 15 -12.95 -41.60 16.98
C ASN A 15 -14.32 -41.97 16.43
N VAL A 16 -15.31 -41.09 16.64
CA VAL A 16 -16.55 -41.11 15.87
C VAL A 16 -16.15 -40.77 14.45
N HIS A 17 -15.86 -41.80 13.65
CA HIS A 17 -15.72 -41.64 12.22
C HIS A 17 -17.09 -41.17 11.73
N ALA A 18 -17.17 -39.90 11.36
CA ALA A 18 -18.36 -39.26 10.82
C ALA A 18 -18.68 -39.80 9.41
N ASN A 19 -18.99 -41.09 9.33
CA ASN A 19 -19.83 -41.61 8.27
C ASN A 19 -21.26 -41.38 8.78
N GLY A 20 -22.10 -40.66 8.05
CA GLY A 20 -23.45 -40.23 8.50
C GLY A 20 -24.46 -41.34 8.85
N CYS A 21 -24.00 -42.56 9.14
CA CYS A 21 -24.76 -43.65 9.71
C CYS A 21 -24.78 -43.52 11.24
N PRO A 22 -25.96 -43.33 11.87
CA PRO A 22 -26.07 -43.22 13.33
C PRO A 22 -25.87 -44.56 14.06
N GLY A 23 -25.60 -45.66 13.33
CA GLY A 23 -25.43 -47.00 13.88
C GLY A 23 -24.33 -47.79 13.18
N GLN A 24 -24.56 -49.08 12.97
CA GLN A 24 -23.58 -49.98 12.37
C GLN A 24 -23.64 -49.89 10.84
N PHE A 25 -22.52 -49.46 10.24
CA PHE A 25 -22.35 -49.40 8.80
C PHE A 25 -21.59 -50.64 8.30
N ASP A 26 -22.14 -51.34 7.32
CA ASP A 26 -21.45 -52.39 6.58
C ASP A 26 -20.85 -51.81 5.30
N PRO A 27 -19.51 -51.67 5.20
CA PRO A 27 -18.85 -51.09 4.05
C PRO A 27 -18.87 -51.98 2.80
N VAL A 28 -19.17 -53.28 2.92
CA VAL A 28 -19.22 -54.22 1.79
C VAL A 28 -20.57 -54.12 1.09
N SER A 29 -21.66 -54.03 1.85
CA SER A 29 -23.02 -53.91 1.30
C SER A 29 -23.52 -52.46 1.16
N GLY A 30 -22.88 -51.51 1.83
CA GLY A 30 -23.31 -50.11 1.88
C GLY A 30 -24.54 -49.87 2.77
N ILE A 31 -24.87 -50.80 3.67
CA ILE A 31 -26.07 -50.73 4.51
C ILE A 31 -25.75 -50.08 5.86
N CYS A 32 -26.53 -49.08 6.25
CA CYS A 32 -26.57 -48.54 7.60
C CYS A 32 -27.73 -49.16 8.39
N ARG A 33 -27.45 -49.66 9.61
CA ARG A 33 -28.44 -50.28 10.50
C ARG A 33 -28.42 -49.62 11.87
N PHE A 34 -29.59 -49.24 12.40
CA PHE A 34 -29.72 -48.70 13.75
C PHE A 34 -31.11 -49.00 14.35
N GLN A 35 -31.24 -48.89 15.67
CA GLN A 35 -32.53 -49.03 16.35
C GLN A 35 -33.19 -47.65 16.47
N GLY A 36 -34.40 -47.51 15.94
CA GLY A 36 -35.21 -46.31 16.03
C GLY A 36 -35.78 -46.08 17.44
N ASN A 37 -36.33 -44.89 17.67
CA ASN A 37 -36.81 -44.45 18.98
C ASN A 37 -37.97 -45.31 19.57
N ASN A 38 -38.67 -46.05 18.72
CA ASN A 38 -39.74 -46.99 19.06
C ASN A 38 -39.24 -48.45 19.21
N GLY A 39 -37.92 -48.68 19.15
CA GLY A 39 -37.31 -50.01 19.23
C GLY A 39 -37.23 -50.76 17.88
N GLU A 40 -37.73 -50.17 16.79
CA GLU A 40 -37.72 -50.77 15.46
C GLU A 40 -36.31 -50.77 14.84
N MET A 41 -35.97 -51.83 14.10
CA MET A 41 -34.69 -51.89 13.37
C MET A 41 -34.82 -51.21 12.01
N VAL A 42 -34.17 -50.06 11.85
CA VAL A 42 -34.16 -49.29 10.60
C VAL A 42 -32.89 -49.64 9.81
N GLN A 43 -33.07 -49.98 8.53
CA GLN A 43 -31.97 -50.26 7.59
C GLN A 43 -32.16 -49.49 6.28
N TYR A 44 -31.11 -48.83 5.81
CA TYR A 44 -31.12 -48.13 4.52
C TYR A 44 -29.74 -48.13 3.87
N ASN A 45 -29.72 -48.03 2.54
CA ASN A 45 -28.47 -47.97 1.78
C ASN A 45 -27.87 -46.56 1.84
N MET A 46 -26.58 -46.47 2.13
CA MET A 46 -25.79 -45.24 2.05
C MET A 46 -24.66 -45.44 1.05
N ALA A 47 -24.40 -44.42 0.23
CA ALA A 47 -23.25 -44.43 -0.66
C ALA A 47 -21.96 -44.54 0.17
N PRO A 48 -20.98 -45.39 -0.23
CA PRO A 48 -19.69 -45.46 0.44
C PRO A 48 -19.05 -44.06 0.49
N PRO A 49 -18.44 -43.66 1.61
CA PRO A 49 -17.75 -42.38 1.67
C PRO A 49 -16.67 -42.35 0.59
N GLN A 50 -16.75 -41.36 -0.30
CA GLN A 50 -15.70 -41.12 -1.28
C GLN A 50 -14.42 -40.78 -0.50
N SER A 51 -13.38 -41.59 -0.71
CA SER A 51 -12.02 -41.24 -0.29
C SER A 51 -11.71 -39.86 -0.85
N SER A 52 -11.80 -38.85 0.00
CA SER A 52 -11.32 -37.52 -0.32
C SER A 52 -9.81 -37.64 -0.29
N ASN A 53 -9.21 -37.99 -1.44
CA ASN A 53 -7.78 -37.89 -1.62
C ASN A 53 -7.39 -36.47 -1.20
N GLY A 54 -6.71 -36.36 -0.06
CA GLY A 54 -6.16 -35.13 0.50
C GLY A 54 -5.01 -34.62 -0.37
N GLY A 55 -5.30 -34.34 -1.64
CA GLY A 55 -4.49 -33.47 -2.47
C GLY A 55 -4.63 -32.08 -1.86
N SER A 56 -3.66 -31.73 -1.03
CA SER A 56 -3.43 -30.34 -0.67
C SER A 56 -3.38 -29.53 -1.96
N VAL A 57 -4.42 -28.75 -2.23
CA VAL A 57 -4.38 -27.71 -3.23
C VAL A 57 -3.38 -26.69 -2.68
N GLN A 58 -2.10 -26.88 -2.99
CA GLN A 58 -1.10 -25.85 -2.82
C GLN A 58 -1.42 -24.77 -3.85
N ASN A 59 -2.36 -23.90 -3.50
CA ASN A 59 -2.58 -22.66 -4.21
C ASN A 59 -1.41 -21.73 -3.88
N GLY A 60 -0.24 -22.04 -4.45
CA GLY A 60 0.96 -21.23 -4.33
C GLY A 60 0.70 -19.92 -5.03
N SER A 61 0.39 -18.86 -4.27
CA SER A 61 0.32 -17.51 -4.82
C SER A 61 1.64 -17.20 -5.52
N LYS A 62 1.64 -17.15 -6.85
CA LYS A 62 2.81 -16.75 -7.63
C LYS A 62 3.06 -15.27 -7.36
N VAL A 63 4.07 -14.96 -6.55
CA VAL A 63 4.53 -13.58 -6.34
C VAL A 63 5.14 -13.10 -7.65
N VAL A 64 4.50 -12.11 -8.29
CA VAL A 64 5.02 -11.43 -9.48
C VAL A 64 5.60 -10.09 -9.02
N ASN A 65 6.93 -9.96 -9.09
CA ASN A 65 7.59 -8.70 -8.82
C ASN A 65 7.46 -7.76 -10.02
N ILE A 66 6.66 -6.71 -9.89
CA ILE A 66 6.55 -5.66 -10.90
C ILE A 66 7.50 -4.54 -10.52
N ASN A 67 8.43 -4.21 -11.42
CA ASN A 67 9.28 -3.04 -11.27
C ASN A 67 8.53 -1.79 -11.75
N VAL A 68 8.15 -0.92 -10.81
CA VAL A 68 7.50 0.35 -11.14
C VAL A 68 8.57 1.46 -11.14
N PRO A 69 8.92 2.02 -12.31
CA PRO A 69 9.98 3.03 -12.39
C PRO A 69 9.62 4.29 -11.61
N SER A 70 10.62 4.85 -10.94
CA SER A 70 10.42 6.07 -10.17
C SER A 70 10.18 7.29 -11.03
N LYS A 71 9.43 8.24 -10.49
CA LYS A 71 9.05 9.49 -11.14
C LYS A 71 9.62 10.68 -10.39
N TYR A 72 9.99 11.70 -11.14
CA TYR A 72 10.70 12.87 -10.62
C TYR A 72 9.96 14.14 -11.01
N GLY A 73 9.95 15.10 -10.09
CA GLY A 73 9.40 16.42 -10.30
C GLY A 73 10.39 17.49 -9.87
N ALA A 74 10.33 18.66 -10.48
CA ALA A 74 11.15 19.80 -10.12
C ALA A 74 10.42 21.12 -10.38
N TRP A 75 10.87 22.15 -9.67
CA TRP A 75 10.37 23.52 -9.80
C TRP A 75 11.55 24.48 -9.89
N ALA A 76 11.47 25.42 -10.82
CA ALA A 76 12.48 26.43 -11.09
C ALA A 76 11.85 27.82 -11.17
N PHE A 77 12.63 28.85 -10.86
CA PHE A 77 12.17 30.23 -10.87
C PHE A 77 13.27 31.21 -11.21
N ASN A 78 12.87 32.39 -11.67
CA ASN A 78 13.74 33.55 -11.79
C ASN A 78 13.50 34.46 -10.58
N SER A 79 14.53 34.68 -9.77
CA SER A 79 14.43 35.47 -8.54
C SER A 79 14.20 36.96 -8.78
N LYS A 80 14.49 37.46 -9.98
CA LYS A 80 14.29 38.87 -10.35
C LYS A 80 12.86 39.14 -10.81
N THR A 81 12.30 38.27 -11.64
CA THR A 81 10.96 38.46 -12.23
C THR A 81 9.85 37.82 -11.40
N GLY A 82 10.18 36.82 -10.58
CA GLY A 82 9.21 36.01 -9.84
C GLY A 82 8.48 34.98 -10.70
N ILE A 83 8.74 34.92 -12.01
CA ILE A 83 8.15 33.93 -12.90
C ILE A 83 8.82 32.58 -12.64
N ALA A 84 8.00 31.53 -12.60
CA ALA A 84 8.42 30.18 -12.29
C ALA A 84 7.85 29.16 -13.30
N GLY A 85 8.44 27.98 -13.30
CA GLY A 85 8.03 26.84 -14.10
C GLY A 85 8.34 25.54 -13.38
N GLY A 86 7.62 24.48 -13.71
CA GLY A 86 7.81 23.18 -13.10
C GLY A 86 7.67 22.06 -14.12
N ALA A 87 8.18 20.89 -13.74
CA ALA A 87 8.02 19.66 -14.49
C ALA A 87 7.69 18.53 -13.51
N LEU A 88 6.74 17.69 -13.88
CA LEU A 88 6.33 16.53 -13.11
C LEU A 88 6.48 15.26 -13.97
N ASN A 89 6.45 14.10 -13.31
CA ASN A 89 6.42 12.77 -13.93
C ASN A 89 7.59 12.47 -14.88
N GLN A 90 8.73 13.12 -14.68
CA GLN A 90 9.94 12.88 -15.46
C GLN A 90 10.62 11.57 -15.04
N ASN A 91 11.37 10.98 -15.97
CA ASN A 91 12.01 9.67 -15.77
C ASN A 91 13.33 9.75 -14.99
N SER A 92 13.86 10.94 -14.75
CA SER A 92 15.06 11.16 -13.94
C SER A 92 15.04 12.56 -13.30
N ARG A 93 15.84 12.75 -12.26
CA ARG A 93 16.06 14.07 -11.65
C ARG A 93 16.57 15.09 -12.66
N ALA A 94 17.57 14.72 -13.46
CA ALA A 94 18.15 15.62 -14.47
C ALA A 94 17.11 16.04 -15.53
N ALA A 95 16.23 15.12 -15.95
CA ALA A 95 15.13 15.46 -16.85
C ALA A 95 14.10 16.40 -16.20
N ALA A 96 13.76 16.17 -14.93
CA ALA A 96 12.89 17.06 -14.15
C ALA A 96 13.46 18.48 -14.06
N GLU A 97 14.72 18.60 -13.62
CA GLU A 97 15.39 19.89 -13.47
C GLU A 97 15.51 20.64 -14.80
N LYS A 98 15.91 19.94 -15.88
CA LYS A 98 16.02 20.52 -17.22
C LYS A 98 14.68 21.03 -17.75
N GLU A 99 13.62 20.23 -17.64
CA GLU A 99 12.30 20.63 -18.14
C GLU A 99 11.69 21.75 -17.29
N ALA A 100 11.93 21.76 -15.98
CA ALA A 100 11.49 22.85 -15.10
C ALA A 100 12.16 24.18 -15.46
N ILE A 101 13.49 24.18 -15.71
CA ILE A 101 14.23 25.36 -16.18
C ILE A 101 13.66 25.82 -17.53
N LYS A 102 13.55 24.92 -18.51
CA LYS A 102 13.03 25.25 -19.84
C LYS A 102 11.63 25.87 -19.78
N THR A 103 10.75 25.32 -18.94
CA THR A 103 9.40 25.84 -18.69
C THR A 103 9.44 27.23 -18.07
N CYS A 104 10.33 27.43 -17.09
CA CYS A 104 10.52 28.72 -16.43
C CYS A 104 11.08 29.78 -17.39
N GLU A 105 12.05 29.44 -18.24
CA GLU A 105 12.74 30.41 -19.11
C GLU A 105 11.91 30.87 -20.30
N GLN A 106 10.89 30.11 -20.72
CA GLN A 106 9.97 30.46 -21.81
C GLN A 106 10.71 30.84 -23.10
N GLY A 107 11.70 30.03 -23.50
CA GLY A 107 12.54 30.31 -24.67
C GLY A 107 13.53 31.46 -24.46
N GLY A 108 13.97 31.69 -23.22
CA GLY A 108 14.98 32.69 -22.85
C GLY A 108 14.43 34.03 -22.37
N ARG A 109 13.13 34.29 -22.54
CA ARG A 109 12.46 35.55 -22.12
C ARG A 109 12.52 35.79 -20.62
N ASN A 110 12.62 34.72 -19.84
CA ASN A 110 12.68 34.75 -18.39
C ASN A 110 13.99 34.16 -17.83
N ALA A 111 15.04 34.05 -18.65
CA ALA A 111 16.34 33.59 -18.19
C ALA A 111 17.06 34.63 -17.30
N PRO A 112 17.97 34.21 -16.40
CA PRO A 112 18.25 32.83 -16.03
C PRO A 112 17.26 32.31 -14.98
N CYS A 113 16.76 31.09 -15.16
CA CYS A 113 16.01 30.38 -14.13
C CYS A 113 16.89 29.42 -13.34
N VAL A 114 16.61 29.27 -12.05
CA VAL A 114 17.32 28.34 -11.17
C VAL A 114 16.34 27.34 -10.55
N VAL A 115 16.80 26.10 -10.37
CA VAL A 115 16.02 25.07 -9.67
C VAL A 115 15.91 25.43 -8.18
N GLY A 116 14.68 25.49 -7.68
CA GLY A 116 14.40 25.74 -6.26
C GLY A 116 14.23 24.44 -5.47
N ILE A 117 13.55 23.44 -6.05
CA ILE A 117 13.32 22.14 -5.40
C ILE A 117 13.06 21.04 -6.43
N TRP A 118 13.33 19.79 -6.04
CA TRP A 118 12.99 18.58 -6.78
C TRP A 118 12.56 17.46 -5.84
N VAL A 119 11.87 16.45 -6.38
CA VAL A 119 11.37 15.25 -5.67
C VAL A 119 11.60 13.99 -6.49
N ARG A 120 11.66 12.86 -5.80
CA ARG A 120 11.50 11.50 -6.35
C ARG A 120 10.34 10.83 -5.63
N ASN A 121 9.37 10.31 -6.37
CA ASN A 121 8.18 9.62 -5.84
C ASN A 121 7.48 10.44 -4.76
N GLY A 122 7.20 11.71 -5.05
CA GLY A 122 6.68 12.65 -4.07
C GLY A 122 6.06 13.90 -4.69
N CYS A 123 5.64 14.81 -3.83
CA CYS A 123 4.89 16.01 -4.17
C CYS A 123 5.65 17.27 -3.75
N ILE A 124 5.50 18.33 -4.55
CA ILE A 124 6.08 19.66 -4.32
C ILE A 124 4.94 20.66 -4.21
N ALA A 125 5.04 21.60 -3.27
CA ALA A 125 4.30 22.85 -3.30
C ALA A 125 5.22 23.99 -2.89
N VAL A 126 4.87 25.22 -3.26
CA VAL A 126 5.69 26.39 -2.94
C VAL A 126 4.84 27.48 -2.31
N ALA A 127 5.28 27.94 -1.15
CA ALA A 127 4.75 29.12 -0.49
C ALA A 127 5.76 30.27 -0.57
N GLN A 128 5.27 31.50 -0.65
CA GLN A 128 6.09 32.70 -0.55
C GLN A 128 5.48 33.67 0.47
N GLY A 129 6.35 34.44 1.13
CA GLY A 129 5.95 35.55 1.98
C GLY A 129 6.95 36.70 1.90
N LYS A 130 6.62 37.84 2.51
CA LYS A 130 7.47 39.04 2.51
C LYS A 130 8.10 39.29 3.88
N SER A 131 9.40 39.54 3.89
CA SER A 131 10.19 39.85 5.09
C SER A 131 11.20 40.95 4.75
N GLY A 132 11.08 42.11 5.40
CA GLY A 132 11.96 43.27 5.14
C GLY A 132 11.94 43.73 3.67
N GLY A 133 10.77 43.72 3.02
CA GLY A 133 10.61 44.09 1.62
C GLY A 133 11.06 43.03 0.60
N LYS A 134 11.67 41.92 1.04
CA LYS A 134 12.14 40.83 0.18
C LYS A 134 11.18 39.64 0.21
N VAL A 135 10.95 39.03 -0.95
CA VAL A 135 10.20 37.78 -1.07
C VAL A 135 11.09 36.62 -0.59
N LYS A 136 10.55 35.81 0.32
CA LYS A 136 11.17 34.55 0.77
C LYS A 136 10.32 33.39 0.27
N THR A 137 10.99 32.35 -0.25
CA THR A 137 10.36 31.15 -0.81
C THR A 137 10.53 29.98 0.16
N PHE A 138 9.46 29.21 0.36
CA PHE A 138 9.37 28.07 1.25
C PHE A 138 8.80 26.88 0.50
N TYR A 139 9.42 25.72 0.67
CA TYR A 139 9.06 24.54 -0.11
C TYR A 139 8.39 23.47 0.74
N GLY A 140 7.26 22.98 0.27
CA GLY A 140 6.65 21.74 0.68
C GLY A 140 7.19 20.61 -0.17
N GLN A 141 7.75 19.59 0.47
CA GLN A 141 8.18 18.35 -0.17
C GLN A 141 7.69 17.22 0.70
N GLU A 142 6.81 16.39 0.15
CA GLU A 142 6.15 15.34 0.91
C GLU A 142 6.06 14.06 0.07
N PRO A 143 6.15 12.87 0.68
CA PRO A 143 6.07 11.60 -0.03
C PRO A 143 4.66 11.28 -0.52
N SER A 144 3.64 11.94 0.04
CA SER A 144 2.23 11.65 -0.24
C SER A 144 1.47 12.93 -0.60
N PRO A 145 0.42 12.82 -1.44
CA PRO A 145 -0.43 13.96 -1.77
C PRO A 145 -1.17 14.54 -0.56
N GLY A 146 -1.62 15.78 -0.67
CA GLY A 146 -2.41 16.52 0.32
C GLY A 146 -1.60 17.12 1.47
N ARG A 147 -0.26 17.10 1.38
CA ARG A 147 0.62 17.50 2.49
C ARG A 147 1.62 18.59 2.10
N ALA A 148 1.94 18.74 0.82
CA ALA A 148 3.01 19.65 0.41
C ALA A 148 2.62 21.10 0.65
N GLU A 149 1.39 21.52 0.28
CA GLU A 149 0.92 22.89 0.53
C GLU A 149 0.88 23.24 2.03
N PRO A 150 0.25 22.44 2.92
CA PRO A 150 0.33 22.67 4.36
C PRO A 150 1.76 22.73 4.89
N SER A 151 2.65 21.87 4.39
CA SER A 151 4.07 21.84 4.77
C SER A 151 4.79 23.13 4.37
N ALA A 152 4.54 23.64 3.16
CA ALA A 152 5.10 24.90 2.66
C ALA A 152 4.61 26.10 3.49
N LEU A 153 3.30 26.18 3.75
CA LEU A 153 2.70 27.24 4.56
C LEU A 153 3.19 27.21 6.00
N ARG A 154 3.26 26.04 6.63
CA ARG A 154 3.78 25.87 7.99
C ARG A 154 5.22 26.37 8.09
N LYS A 155 6.08 26.02 7.12
CA LYS A 155 7.47 26.51 7.08
C LYS A 155 7.53 28.04 6.93
N CYS A 156 6.67 28.61 6.08
CA CYS A 156 6.59 30.06 5.91
C CYS A 156 6.15 30.77 7.20
N GLN A 157 5.11 30.26 7.87
CA GLN A 157 4.59 30.80 9.13
C GLN A 157 5.60 30.67 10.27
N ALA A 158 6.25 29.51 10.40
CA ALA A 158 7.28 29.27 11.40
C ALA A 158 8.50 30.21 11.25
N ALA A 159 8.75 30.70 10.03
CA ALA A 159 9.79 31.70 9.78
C ALA A 159 9.38 33.14 10.14
N GLY A 160 8.18 33.36 10.69
CA GLY A 160 7.68 34.67 11.08
C GLY A 160 7.49 35.65 9.90
N VAL A 161 7.31 35.11 8.69
CA VAL A 161 7.17 35.91 7.47
C VAL A 161 5.72 36.31 7.27
N ALA A 162 5.48 37.59 6.95
CA ALA A 162 4.13 38.09 6.67
C ALA A 162 3.65 37.66 5.28
N GLN A 163 2.33 37.58 5.09
CA GLN A 163 1.70 37.32 3.79
C GLN A 163 2.10 35.97 3.14
N CYS A 164 2.22 34.92 3.94
CA CYS A 164 2.44 33.56 3.43
C CYS A 164 1.29 33.13 2.51
N LYS A 165 1.61 32.88 1.24
CA LYS A 165 0.65 32.40 0.23
C LYS A 165 1.25 31.29 -0.61
N ILE A 166 0.42 30.35 -1.07
CA ILE A 166 0.81 29.38 -2.08
C ILE A 166 1.02 30.10 -3.41
N VAL A 167 2.16 29.85 -4.05
CA VAL A 167 2.51 30.38 -5.39
C VAL A 167 2.72 29.28 -6.42
N ALA A 168 2.92 28.05 -5.96
CA ALA A 168 2.79 26.86 -6.78
C ALA A 168 1.99 25.83 -5.98
N SER A 169 0.82 25.47 -6.50
CA SER A 169 -0.01 24.42 -5.94
C SER A 169 0.71 23.09 -5.92
N GLU A 170 0.19 22.17 -5.11
CA GLU A 170 0.75 20.83 -5.02
C GLU A 170 0.79 20.13 -6.39
N GLY A 171 1.99 19.67 -6.76
CA GLY A 171 2.24 18.85 -7.93
C GLY A 171 3.00 17.58 -7.54
N CYS A 172 2.47 16.42 -7.91
CA CYS A 172 3.01 15.12 -7.54
C CYS A 172 3.66 14.39 -8.73
N SER A 173 4.77 13.71 -8.44
CA SER A 173 5.44 12.77 -9.33
C SER A 173 5.51 11.41 -8.66
N ILE A 174 4.39 10.70 -8.66
CA ILE A 174 4.22 9.40 -8.00
C ILE A 174 4.03 8.34 -9.10
N PRO A 175 4.78 7.23 -9.07
CA PRO A 175 4.59 6.15 -10.04
C PRO A 175 3.20 5.51 -9.91
N GLN A 176 2.59 5.15 -11.04
CA GLN A 176 1.32 4.41 -11.11
C GLN A 176 1.57 2.98 -11.59
N TYR A 177 0.71 2.04 -11.15
CA TYR A 177 0.75 0.62 -11.49
C TYR A 177 -0.53 0.21 -12.23
#